data_AF-A0A077K2Q8-F1
#
_entry.id   AF-A0A077K2Q8-F1
#
_cell.length_a   1.000
_cell.length_b   1.000
_cell.length_c   1.000
_cell.angle_alpha   90.00
_cell.angle_beta   90.00
_cell.angle_gamma   90.00
#
_symmetry.space_group_name_H-M   'P 1'
#
loop_
_entity.id
_entity.type
_entity.pdbx_description
1 polymer ?
#
loop_
_entity_poly.entity_id
_entity_poly.type
_entity_poly.pdbx_seq_one_letter_code
_entity_poly.pdbx_strand_id
1 'polypeptide(L)'
;MSIFKKDLLFKMIEEGQIKSFTILGLPKQELVETYFNRKDLIKFLESKNIKCNILDEFDRTDIGIYFPSIGKKQYVDVCSITINKEVDEGEYNNILALFDEVLGYYQTDIPAKIINKILGLYKNEPLTFNDMLILMKDNQSEIARKIGKSRQLIADMKSGKAKIGIETLALLKREYPLLPWGEFIESFVNN
;
A
#
# COMPACT_ATOMS: atom_id res chain seq x y z
N MET A 1 5.60 16.99 2.70
CA MET A 1 5.46 16.00 1.59
C MET A 1 4.23 15.09 1.78
N SER A 2 3.84 14.72 3.01
CA SER A 2 2.66 13.85 3.24
C SER A 2 1.32 14.49 2.86
N ILE A 3 1.14 15.80 3.09
CA ILE A 3 -0.09 16.54 2.74
C ILE A 3 -0.44 16.37 1.25
N PHE A 4 0.52 16.58 0.35
CA PHE A 4 0.29 16.38 -1.09
C PHE A 4 -0.07 14.94 -1.47
N LYS A 5 0.48 13.93 -0.78
CA LYS A 5 0.14 12.52 -1.06
C LYS A 5 -1.24 12.14 -0.54
N LYS A 6 -1.65 12.69 0.61
CA LYS A 6 -3.00 12.54 1.15
C LYS A 6 -4.03 13.06 0.16
N ASP A 7 -3.88 14.32 -0.26
CA ASP A 7 -4.82 14.99 -1.16
C ASP A 7 -4.87 14.31 -2.53
N LEU A 8 -3.71 13.89 -3.05
CA LEU A 8 -3.64 13.12 -4.30
C LEU A 8 -4.36 11.78 -4.18
N LEU A 9 -4.15 11.03 -3.09
CA LEU A 9 -4.81 9.74 -2.89
C LEU A 9 -6.33 9.94 -2.85
N PHE A 10 -6.80 10.91 -2.06
CA PHE A 10 -8.23 11.19 -1.95
C PHE A 10 -8.85 11.58 -3.29
N LYS A 11 -8.19 12.47 -4.04
CA LYS A 11 -8.62 12.83 -5.40
C LYS A 11 -8.72 11.61 -6.34
N MET A 12 -7.74 10.69 -6.28
CA MET A 12 -7.78 9.46 -7.09
C MET A 12 -8.95 8.54 -6.70
N ILE A 13 -9.37 8.54 -5.42
CA ILE A 13 -10.56 7.83 -4.94
C ILE A 13 -11.82 8.50 -5.49
N GLU A 14 -11.97 9.81 -5.33
CA GLU A 14 -13.15 10.57 -5.78
C GLU A 14 -13.37 10.47 -7.30
N GLU A 15 -12.29 10.50 -8.08
CA GLU A 15 -12.34 10.38 -9.54
C GLU A 15 -12.54 8.91 -10.01
N GLY A 16 -12.65 7.94 -9.08
CA GLY A 16 -12.83 6.53 -9.40
C GLY A 16 -11.62 5.89 -10.10
N GLN A 17 -10.46 6.52 -10.05
CA GLN A 17 -9.22 6.01 -10.68
C GLN A 17 -8.70 4.77 -9.96
N ILE A 18 -8.97 4.66 -8.67
CA ILE A 18 -8.58 3.52 -7.84
C ILE A 18 -9.77 2.95 -7.09
N LYS A 19 -9.74 1.62 -6.91
CA LYS A 19 -10.75 0.85 -6.15
C LYS A 19 -10.20 0.26 -4.85
N SER A 20 -8.90 0.43 -4.63
CA SER A 20 -8.28 0.07 -3.36
C SER A 20 -7.09 0.94 -3.06
N PHE A 21 -6.78 1.08 -1.78
CA PHE A 21 -5.64 1.83 -1.29
C PHE A 21 -5.16 1.26 0.04
N THR A 22 -3.93 1.58 0.41
CA THR A 22 -3.34 1.23 1.69
C THR A 22 -2.77 2.48 2.35
N ILE A 23 -3.04 2.65 3.64
CA ILE A 23 -2.41 3.67 4.50
C ILE A 23 -1.49 2.93 5.48
N LEU A 24 -0.27 3.43 5.65
CA LEU A 24 0.72 2.92 6.59
C LEU A 24 0.99 4.00 7.64
N GLY A 25 0.98 3.64 8.91
CA GLY A 25 1.16 4.63 9.98
C GLY A 25 1.35 4.04 11.37
N LEU A 26 1.56 4.93 12.34
CA LEU A 26 1.55 4.64 13.76
C LEU A 26 0.08 4.57 14.20
N PRO A 27 -0.42 3.39 14.64
CA PRO A 27 -1.82 3.23 15.02
C PRO A 27 -2.10 3.84 16.39
N LYS A 28 -3.33 4.31 16.57
CA LYS A 28 -3.83 4.65 17.91
C LYS A 28 -3.89 3.43 18.80
N GLN A 29 -3.63 3.65 20.08
CA GLN A 29 -3.67 2.61 21.12
C GLN A 29 -4.98 1.81 21.11
N GLU A 30 -6.12 2.46 20.89
CA GLU A 30 -7.43 1.77 20.83
C GLU A 30 -7.55 0.75 19.67
N LEU A 31 -6.90 1.01 18.53
CA LEU A 31 -6.85 0.07 17.42
C LEU A 31 -5.94 -1.12 17.77
N VAL A 32 -4.78 -0.84 18.37
CA VAL A 32 -3.83 -1.87 18.85
C VAL A 32 -4.52 -2.81 19.83
N GLU A 33 -5.20 -2.26 20.84
CA GLU A 33 -5.91 -3.03 21.85
C GLU A 33 -7.05 -3.85 21.27
N THR A 34 -7.79 -3.29 20.30
CA THR A 34 -8.88 -4.01 19.65
C THR A 34 -8.35 -5.20 18.87
N TYR A 35 -7.31 -4.99 18.07
CA TYR A 35 -6.70 -6.02 17.23
C TYR A 35 -6.08 -7.15 18.04
N PHE A 36 -5.22 -6.83 19.03
CA PHE A 36 -4.46 -7.86 19.75
C PHE A 36 -5.25 -8.56 20.85
N ASN A 37 -6.26 -7.91 21.45
CA ASN A 37 -7.12 -8.55 22.44
C ASN A 37 -8.29 -9.31 21.79
N ARG A 38 -8.29 -9.50 20.47
CA ARG A 38 -9.34 -10.20 19.70
C ARG A 38 -10.74 -9.64 20.00
N LYS A 39 -10.84 -8.33 20.19
CA LYS A 39 -12.13 -7.65 20.24
C LYS A 39 -12.74 -7.66 18.83
N ASP A 40 -14.04 -7.42 18.74
CA ASP A 40 -14.74 -7.34 17.46
C ASP A 40 -14.27 -6.11 16.67
N LEU A 41 -13.37 -6.35 15.71
CA LEU A 41 -12.77 -5.30 14.91
C LEU A 41 -13.80 -4.61 14.00
N ILE A 42 -14.81 -5.35 13.53
CA ILE A 42 -15.88 -4.80 12.70
C ILE A 42 -16.68 -3.81 13.52
N LYS A 43 -17.16 -4.20 14.71
CA LYS A 43 -17.88 -3.28 15.61
C LYS A 43 -17.04 -2.08 16.01
N PHE A 44 -15.74 -2.27 16.24
CA PHE A 44 -14.85 -1.14 16.51
C PHE A 44 -14.82 -0.15 15.34
N LEU A 45 -14.61 -0.62 14.11
CA LEU A 45 -14.59 0.24 12.92
C LEU A 45 -15.94 0.94 12.69
N GLU A 46 -17.05 0.21 12.85
CA GLU A 46 -18.40 0.78 12.75
C GLU A 46 -18.63 1.88 13.80
N SER A 47 -18.13 1.70 15.03
CA SER A 47 -18.19 2.73 16.09
C SER A 47 -17.41 4.00 15.74
N LYS A 48 -16.49 3.93 14.78
CA LYS A 48 -15.73 5.05 14.21
C LYS A 48 -16.34 5.59 12.92
N ASN A 49 -17.56 5.18 12.58
CA ASN A 49 -18.23 5.50 11.32
C ASN A 49 -17.44 5.05 10.08
N ILE A 50 -16.83 3.86 10.17
CA ILE A 50 -16.18 3.18 9.06
C ILE A 50 -17.00 1.93 8.75
N LYS A 51 -17.56 1.85 7.54
CA LYS A 51 -18.42 0.76 7.08
C LYS A 51 -17.54 -0.43 6.68
N CYS A 52 -17.89 -1.62 7.15
CA CYS A 52 -17.20 -2.86 6.80
C CYS A 52 -18.17 -3.80 6.08
N ASN A 53 -17.82 -4.28 4.89
CA ASN A 53 -18.58 -5.33 4.22
C ASN A 53 -17.88 -6.67 4.39
N ILE A 54 -18.64 -7.69 4.79
CA ILE A 54 -18.18 -9.09 4.78
C ILE A 54 -18.30 -9.60 3.34
N LEU A 55 -17.18 -10.03 2.77
CA LEU A 55 -17.03 -10.39 1.37
C LEU A 55 -17.27 -11.89 1.12
N ASP A 56 -17.04 -12.74 2.11
CA ASP A 56 -17.13 -14.18 1.96
C ASP A 56 -17.48 -14.93 3.25
N GLU A 57 -17.61 -16.24 3.11
CA GLU A 57 -17.92 -17.22 4.17
C GLU A 57 -16.83 -17.34 5.25
N PHE A 58 -15.66 -16.73 5.03
CA PHE A 58 -14.52 -16.75 5.94
C PHE A 58 -14.36 -15.42 6.70
N ASP A 59 -15.43 -14.62 6.73
CA ASP A 59 -15.47 -13.30 7.35
C ASP A 59 -14.40 -12.35 6.81
N ARG A 60 -13.96 -12.52 5.55
CA ARG A 60 -13.04 -11.55 4.95
C ARG A 60 -13.75 -10.23 4.76
N THR A 61 -13.12 -9.17 5.21
CA THR A 61 -13.63 -7.82 5.07
C THR A 61 -12.99 -7.09 3.89
N ASP A 62 -13.69 -6.10 3.37
CA ASP A 62 -13.13 -5.11 2.44
C ASP A 62 -12.10 -4.16 3.10
N ILE A 63 -11.91 -4.28 4.41
CA ILE A 63 -10.89 -3.58 5.19
C ILE A 63 -9.91 -4.59 5.78
N GLY A 64 -8.65 -4.54 5.35
CA GLY A 64 -7.57 -5.35 5.91
C GLY A 64 -6.74 -4.52 6.88
N ILE A 65 -6.49 -5.02 8.09
CA ILE A 65 -5.55 -4.40 9.03
C ILE A 65 -4.39 -5.38 9.25
N TYR A 66 -3.17 -4.91 9.04
CA TYR A 66 -1.97 -5.70 9.20
C TYR A 66 -0.98 -4.99 10.11
N PHE A 67 -0.57 -5.70 11.16
CA PHE A 67 0.58 -5.33 11.97
C PHE A 67 1.80 -6.12 11.46
N PRO A 68 2.93 -5.46 11.14
CA PRO A 68 4.14 -6.10 10.64
C PRO A 68 4.68 -7.18 11.57
N SER A 69 5.28 -8.21 10.99
CA SER A 69 5.87 -9.31 11.75
C SER A 69 7.07 -9.95 11.04
N ILE A 70 8.07 -10.35 11.84
CA ILE A 70 9.23 -11.13 11.39
C ILE A 70 9.34 -12.37 12.28
N GLY A 71 9.17 -13.56 11.70
CA GLY A 71 9.15 -14.80 12.47
C GLY A 71 8.06 -14.75 13.53
N LYS A 72 8.45 -14.82 14.81
CA LYS A 72 7.52 -14.71 15.95
C LYS A 72 7.38 -13.30 16.52
N LYS A 73 8.17 -12.33 16.05
CA LYS A 73 8.14 -10.95 16.56
C LYS A 73 7.08 -10.16 15.81
N GLN A 74 6.14 -9.60 16.56
CA GLN A 74 5.10 -8.71 16.09
C GLN A 74 5.49 -7.26 16.41
N TYR A 75 5.29 -6.33 15.47
CA TYR A 75 5.52 -4.90 15.65
C TYR A 75 4.17 -4.21 15.83
N VAL A 76 3.94 -3.65 17.01
CA VAL A 76 2.66 -3.02 17.38
C VAL A 76 2.63 -1.52 17.09
N ASP A 77 3.80 -0.89 16.99
CA ASP A 77 3.95 0.56 16.82
C ASP A 77 3.65 1.04 15.40
N VAL A 78 3.42 0.12 14.47
CA VAL A 78 3.12 0.43 13.07
C VAL A 78 2.08 -0.56 12.55
N CYS A 79 1.14 -0.07 11.76
CA CYS A 79 0.21 -0.93 11.03
C CYS A 79 -0.08 -0.37 9.64
N SER A 80 -0.58 -1.24 8.76
CA SER A 80 -1.18 -0.85 7.51
C SER A 80 -2.68 -1.16 7.53
N ILE A 81 -3.49 -0.21 7.07
CA ILE A 81 -4.91 -0.39 6.80
C ILE A 81 -5.11 -0.35 5.28
N THR A 82 -5.52 -1.47 4.71
CA THR A 82 -5.92 -1.62 3.31
C THR A 82 -7.44 -1.50 3.22
N ILE A 83 -7.92 -0.73 2.24
CA ILE A 83 -9.34 -0.59 1.92
C ILE A 83 -9.56 -1.03 0.47
N ASN A 84 -10.49 -1.97 0.26
CA ASN A 84 -10.83 -2.60 -1.01
C ASN A 84 -12.27 -2.28 -1.44
N LYS A 85 -12.69 -1.04 -1.24
CA LYS A 85 -14.01 -0.52 -1.61
C LYS A 85 -13.97 0.99 -1.83
N GLU A 86 -15.05 1.53 -2.37
CA GLU A 86 -15.27 2.98 -2.46
C GLU A 86 -15.52 3.57 -1.07
N VAL A 87 -14.98 4.76 -0.82
CA VAL A 87 -15.15 5.50 0.44
C VAL A 87 -15.44 6.96 0.13
N ASP A 88 -16.29 7.58 0.93
CA ASP A 88 -16.50 9.04 0.90
C ASP A 88 -15.45 9.78 1.74
N GLU A 89 -15.44 11.11 1.66
CA GLU A 89 -14.48 11.96 2.40
C GLU A 89 -14.57 11.75 3.92
N GLY A 90 -15.80 11.59 4.44
CA GLY A 90 -16.05 11.42 5.87
C GLY A 90 -15.42 10.11 6.36
N GLU A 91 -15.71 9.01 5.68
CA GLU A 91 -15.15 7.71 5.96
C GLU A 91 -13.62 7.69 5.79
N TYR A 92 -13.08 8.33 4.75
CA TYR A 92 -11.64 8.48 4.55
C TYR A 92 -10.97 9.20 5.73
N ASN A 93 -11.54 10.30 6.20
CA ASN A 93 -11.03 11.02 7.37
C ASN A 93 -11.15 10.21 8.67
N ASN A 94 -12.22 9.40 8.83
CA ASN A 94 -12.37 8.50 9.97
C ASN A 94 -11.28 7.41 9.98
N ILE A 95 -10.93 6.85 8.82
CA ILE A 95 -9.82 5.89 8.67
C ILE A 95 -8.51 6.55 9.07
N LEU A 96 -8.25 7.79 8.61
CA LEU A 96 -7.04 8.52 9.00
C LEU A 96 -6.98 8.79 10.50
N ALA A 97 -8.12 9.00 11.15
CA ALA A 97 -8.20 9.24 12.58
C ALA A 97 -7.84 8.00 13.44
N LEU A 98 -7.66 6.82 12.83
CA LEU A 98 -7.15 5.62 13.48
C LEU A 98 -5.63 5.62 13.67
N PHE A 99 -4.93 6.59 13.07
CA PHE A 99 -3.48 6.76 13.19
C PHE A 99 -3.15 7.96 14.07
N ASP A 100 -2.11 7.84 14.89
CA ASP A 100 -1.46 8.99 15.52
C ASP A 100 -0.58 9.73 14.50
N GLU A 101 0.08 8.99 13.60
CA GLU A 101 0.87 9.53 12.50
C GLU A 101 0.75 8.65 11.26
N VAL A 102 0.56 9.26 10.09
CA VAL A 102 0.58 8.55 8.80
C VAL A 102 1.96 8.66 8.17
N LEU A 103 2.57 7.51 7.90
CA LEU A 103 3.90 7.38 7.29
C LEU A 103 3.82 7.27 5.75
N GLY A 104 2.75 6.67 5.21
CA GLY A 104 2.64 6.39 3.78
C GLY A 104 1.21 6.28 3.28
N TYR A 105 1.01 6.70 2.02
CA TYR A 105 -0.23 6.61 1.27
C TYR A 105 0.05 5.85 -0.02
N TYR A 106 -0.74 4.81 -0.29
CA TYR A 106 -0.54 3.93 -1.43
C TYR A 106 -1.81 3.72 -2.23
N GLN A 107 -1.72 3.88 -3.55
CA GLN A 107 -2.85 3.79 -4.49
C GLN A 107 -3.30 2.34 -4.83
N THR A 108 -2.94 1.37 -3.99
CA THR A 108 -3.25 -0.04 -4.21
C THR A 108 -3.25 -0.79 -2.89
N ASP A 109 -3.74 -2.03 -2.91
CA ASP A 109 -3.55 -2.97 -1.81
C ASP A 109 -2.09 -3.44 -1.79
N ILE A 110 -1.40 -3.25 -0.67
CA ILE A 110 -0.04 -3.72 -0.47
C ILE A 110 -0.02 -5.01 0.37
N PRO A 111 0.46 -6.14 -0.20
CA PRO A 111 0.63 -7.38 0.53
C PRO A 111 1.55 -7.24 1.76
N ALA A 112 1.26 -7.98 2.83
CA ALA A 112 2.04 -8.00 4.07
C ALA A 112 3.56 -8.16 3.86
N LYS A 113 3.97 -9.03 2.93
CA LYS A 113 5.39 -9.22 2.60
C LYS A 113 6.02 -7.91 2.07
N ILE A 114 5.30 -7.15 1.26
CA ILE A 114 5.79 -5.89 0.70
C ILE A 114 5.76 -4.78 1.75
N ILE A 115 4.75 -4.73 2.65
CA ILE A 115 4.77 -3.83 3.81
C ILE A 115 6.03 -4.02 4.65
N ASN A 116 6.40 -5.28 4.94
CA ASN A 116 7.62 -5.57 5.69
C ASN A 116 8.89 -5.10 4.95
N LYS A 117 8.92 -5.18 3.61
CA LYS A 117 10.04 -4.64 2.80
C LYS A 117 10.10 -3.12 2.83
N ILE A 118 8.96 -2.44 2.70
CA ILE A 118 8.83 -0.97 2.79
C ILE A 118 9.39 -0.49 4.14
N LEU A 119 9.10 -1.21 5.22
CA LEU A 119 9.58 -0.90 6.57
C LEU A 119 11.03 -1.33 6.84
N GLY A 120 11.74 -1.89 5.84
CA GLY A 120 13.13 -2.36 6.02
C GLY A 120 13.28 -3.52 7.00
N LEU A 121 12.19 -4.24 7.31
CA LEU A 121 12.19 -5.34 8.28
C LEU A 121 13.00 -6.54 7.77
N TYR A 122 12.98 -6.79 6.46
CA TYR A 122 13.81 -7.81 5.83
C TYR A 122 15.14 -7.23 5.36
N LYS A 123 16.13 -7.20 6.25
CA LYS A 123 17.46 -6.58 6.02
C LYS A 123 18.15 -7.01 4.72
N ASN A 124 17.92 -8.23 4.25
CA ASN A 124 18.55 -8.79 3.05
C ASN A 124 17.55 -9.04 1.91
N GLU A 125 16.30 -8.57 2.02
CA GLU A 125 15.31 -8.66 0.94
C GLU A 125 14.85 -7.24 0.56
N PRO A 126 15.64 -6.53 -0.26
CA PRO A 126 15.26 -5.21 -0.76
C PRO A 126 13.95 -5.25 -1.56
N LEU A 127 13.32 -4.08 -1.69
CA LEU A 127 12.20 -3.90 -2.61
C LEU A 127 12.71 -3.99 -4.06
N THR A 128 12.19 -4.95 -4.81
CA THR A 128 12.61 -5.25 -6.19
C THR A 128 11.62 -4.70 -7.21
N PHE A 129 12.03 -4.66 -8.49
CA PHE A 129 11.11 -4.26 -9.56
C PHE A 129 9.94 -5.24 -9.70
N ASN A 130 10.15 -6.52 -9.40
CA ASN A 130 9.05 -7.49 -9.40
C ASN A 130 8.03 -7.19 -8.29
N ASP A 131 8.47 -6.73 -7.11
CA ASP A 131 7.55 -6.27 -6.07
C ASP A 131 6.76 -5.05 -6.56
N MET A 132 7.41 -4.08 -7.22
CA MET A 132 6.74 -2.91 -7.80
C MET A 132 5.71 -3.30 -8.86
N LEU A 133 6.01 -4.28 -9.71
CA LEU A 133 5.07 -4.79 -10.72
C LEU A 133 3.84 -5.44 -10.08
N ILE A 134 3.97 -6.12 -8.94
CA ILE A 134 2.83 -6.70 -8.22
C ILE A 134 1.87 -5.60 -7.72
N LEU A 135 2.42 -4.43 -7.37
CA LEU A 135 1.63 -3.29 -6.91
C LEU A 135 0.93 -2.54 -8.05
N MET A 136 1.41 -2.70 -9.29
CA MET A 136 0.75 -2.18 -10.49
C MET A 136 -0.37 -3.14 -10.88
N LYS A 137 -1.63 -2.72 -10.75
CA LYS A 137 -2.80 -3.55 -11.12
C LYS A 137 -2.91 -3.85 -12.63
N ASP A 138 -2.11 -3.16 -13.43
CA ASP A 138 -1.99 -3.35 -14.86
C ASP A 138 -1.06 -4.53 -15.19
N ASN A 139 -1.38 -5.31 -16.22
CA ASN A 139 -0.46 -6.31 -16.73
C ASN A 139 0.73 -5.65 -17.47
N GLN A 140 1.80 -6.41 -17.74
CA GLN A 140 3.02 -5.86 -18.36
C GLN A 140 2.78 -5.15 -19.70
N SER A 141 1.80 -5.61 -20.49
CA SER A 141 1.47 -4.99 -21.77
C SER A 141 0.80 -3.63 -21.57
N GLU A 142 -0.10 -3.53 -20.59
CA GLU A 142 -0.78 -2.29 -20.21
C GLU A 142 0.19 -1.27 -19.64
N ILE A 143 1.08 -1.70 -18.73
CA ILE A 143 2.15 -0.85 -18.19
C ILE A 143 2.98 -0.29 -19.34
N ALA A 144 3.49 -1.17 -20.21
CA ALA A 144 4.32 -0.79 -21.35
C ALA A 144 3.63 0.24 -22.26
N ARG A 145 2.33 0.02 -22.55
CA ARG A 145 1.50 0.96 -23.33
C ARG A 145 1.38 2.32 -22.65
N LYS A 146 1.06 2.36 -21.35
CA LYS A 146 0.89 3.60 -20.57
C LYS A 146 2.15 4.45 -20.53
N ILE A 147 3.33 3.81 -20.46
CA ILE A 147 4.62 4.52 -20.45
C ILE A 147 5.26 4.67 -21.83
N GLY A 148 4.62 4.20 -22.92
CA GLY A 148 5.18 4.27 -24.27
C GLY A 148 6.48 3.48 -24.46
N LYS A 149 6.62 2.32 -23.81
CA LYS A 149 7.79 1.42 -23.94
C LYS A 149 7.37 0.05 -24.47
N SER A 150 8.35 -0.78 -24.82
CA SER A 150 8.08 -2.16 -25.26
C SER A 150 7.76 -3.07 -24.07
N ARG A 151 6.86 -4.03 -24.28
CA ARG A 151 6.60 -5.10 -23.30
C ARG A 151 7.89 -5.88 -22.97
N GLN A 152 8.75 -6.08 -23.97
CA GLN A 152 10.04 -6.77 -23.79
C GLN A 152 10.92 -6.07 -22.76
N LEU A 153 10.98 -4.72 -22.77
CA LEU A 153 11.73 -3.97 -21.77
C LEU A 153 11.23 -4.24 -20.35
N ILE A 154 9.90 -4.30 -20.15
CA ILE A 154 9.31 -4.63 -18.83
C ILE A 154 9.70 -6.05 -18.41
N ALA A 155 9.69 -7.00 -19.33
CA ALA A 155 10.08 -8.39 -19.06
C ALA A 155 11.59 -8.53 -18.74
N ASP A 156 12.44 -7.79 -19.45
CA ASP A 156 13.89 -7.77 -19.21
C ASP A 156 14.21 -7.13 -17.86
N MET A 157 13.50 -6.06 -17.47
CA MET A 157 13.63 -5.47 -16.13
C MET A 157 13.14 -6.40 -15.03
N LYS A 158 12.01 -7.09 -15.23
CA LYS A 158 11.48 -8.08 -14.28
C LYS A 158 12.47 -9.23 -14.04
N SER A 159 13.13 -9.69 -15.10
CA SER A 159 14.09 -10.80 -15.05
C SER A 159 15.51 -10.37 -14.64
N GLY A 160 15.76 -9.07 -14.43
CA GLY A 160 17.07 -8.52 -14.11
C GLY A 160 18.04 -8.45 -15.29
N LYS A 161 17.60 -8.78 -16.51
CA LYS A 161 18.41 -8.66 -17.74
C LYS A 161 18.65 -7.21 -18.14
N ALA A 162 17.76 -6.30 -17.75
CA ALA A 162 17.91 -4.86 -17.94
C ALA A 162 17.74 -4.13 -16.61
N LYS A 163 18.58 -3.13 -16.34
CA LYS A 163 18.36 -2.19 -15.24
C LYS A 163 17.28 -1.17 -15.61
N ILE A 164 16.55 -0.67 -14.62
CA ILE A 164 15.61 0.42 -14.84
C ILE A 164 16.37 1.73 -15.12
N GLY A 165 16.13 2.32 -16.29
CA GLY A 165 16.67 3.64 -16.61
C GLY A 165 15.88 4.76 -15.94
N ILE A 166 16.52 5.92 -15.72
CA ILE A 166 15.90 7.10 -15.10
C ILE A 166 14.64 7.54 -15.86
N GLU A 167 14.68 7.50 -17.19
CA GLU A 167 13.53 7.84 -18.03
C GLU A 167 12.33 6.93 -17.75
N THR A 168 12.53 5.61 -17.77
CA THR A 168 11.49 4.62 -17.48
C THR A 168 10.96 4.77 -16.06
N LEU A 169 11.84 5.00 -15.09
CA LEU A 169 11.44 5.27 -13.70
C LEU A 169 10.57 6.52 -13.59
N ALA A 170 10.95 7.62 -14.25
CA ALA A 170 10.17 8.86 -14.24
C ALA A 170 8.77 8.67 -14.85
N LEU A 171 8.68 7.93 -15.96
CA LEU A 171 7.40 7.60 -16.60
C LEU A 171 6.51 6.74 -15.70
N LEU A 172 7.07 5.72 -15.06
CA LEU A 172 6.34 4.87 -14.11
C LEU A 172 5.91 5.64 -12.87
N LYS A 173 6.76 6.53 -12.33
CA LYS A 173 6.40 7.41 -11.21
C LYS A 173 5.27 8.37 -11.56
N ARG A 174 5.20 8.82 -12.81
CA ARG A 174 4.09 9.66 -13.27
C ARG A 174 2.78 8.87 -13.36
N GLU A 175 2.84 7.63 -13.85
CA GLU A 175 1.65 6.77 -14.01
C GLU A 175 1.17 6.19 -12.67
N TYR A 176 2.08 5.86 -11.77
CA TYR A 176 1.79 5.26 -10.47
C TYR A 176 2.39 6.06 -9.31
N PRO A 177 1.98 7.33 -9.11
CA PRO A 177 2.67 8.28 -8.23
C PRO A 177 2.74 7.88 -6.75
N LEU A 178 1.81 7.05 -6.28
CA LEU A 178 1.72 6.64 -4.88
C LEU A 178 2.17 5.20 -4.65
N LEU A 179 3.09 4.68 -5.47
CA LEU A 179 3.83 3.45 -5.12
C LEU A 179 5.05 3.78 -4.24
N PRO A 180 5.62 2.80 -3.51
CA PRO A 180 6.81 2.95 -2.66
C PRO A 180 8.11 3.17 -3.47
N TRP A 181 8.13 4.23 -4.27
CA TRP A 181 9.27 4.57 -5.12
C TRP A 181 10.49 5.03 -4.34
N GLY A 182 10.30 5.64 -3.16
CA GLY A 182 11.42 6.07 -2.32
C GLY A 182 12.21 4.86 -1.84
N GLU A 183 11.50 3.90 -1.26
CA GLU A 183 12.01 2.63 -0.76
C GLU A 183 12.60 1.78 -1.89
N PHE A 184 11.97 1.79 -3.08
CA PHE A 184 12.52 1.13 -4.27
C PHE A 184 13.82 1.79 -4.75
N ILE A 185 13.93 3.12 -4.71
CA ILE A 185 15.15 3.83 -5.14
C ILE A 185 16.28 3.61 -4.14
N GLU A 186 16.00 3.69 -2.85
CA GLU A 186 16.97 3.44 -1.78
C GLU A 186 17.54 2.02 -1.83
N SER A 187 16.75 1.07 -2.34
CA SER A 187 17.19 -0.30 -2.57
C SER A 187 18.34 -0.42 -3.60
N PHE A 188 18.54 0.57 -4.47
CA PHE A 188 19.72 0.58 -5.36
C PHE A 188 20.98 1.16 -4.71
N VAL A 189 20.83 1.94 -3.64
CA VAL A 189 21.94 2.63 -2.96
C VAL A 189 22.51 1.78 -1.84
N ASN A 190 21.65 1.02 -1.16
CA ASN A 190 22.01 0.24 0.03
C ASN A 190 22.30 -1.25 -0.28
N ASN A 191 22.34 -1.65 -1.55
CA ASN A 191 22.79 -2.96 -2.04
C ASN A 191 24.13 -2.85 -2.76
#